data_AF-A0A193SLW1-F1
#
_entry.id   AF-A0A193SLW1-F1
#
_cell.length_a   1.000
_cell.length_b   1.000
_cell.length_c   1.000
_cell.angle_alpha   90.00
_cell.angle_beta   90.00
_cell.angle_gamma   90.00
#
_symmetry.space_group_name_H-M   'P 1'
#
loop_
_entity.id
_entity.type
_entity.pdbx_description
1 polymer ?
#
loop_
_entity_poly.entity_id
_entity_poly.type
_entity_poly.pdbx_seq_one_letter_code
_entity_poly.pdbx_strand_id
1 'polypeptide(L)'
;MSTPYFKDLSMTVSFLRKTAVGIACAWLACSAQAGTISRTYTALGQVASVDGARTDVDDVTRYAYDAQGNLTTVTNALGQVYTLASFDSYGNPQSVTDPNGVVTTLSYTPQGWLASLTVDSSTTQYGYNEVGDLLQVTTADGNWVKYSYDDARRLIGVRNRLGESINYTLDPMGNRTAEQTKDTNGAVVHLQRRVFDELGRLIRVVGAGDQTQRYGYDLNDNQSSYTTPRNNKTQQAFDALNRASKIVNALQGVTALGYNSDDKVTKVVDPRGVTTLYTYDSLGNRISSKSTDGGTSTYAYDEANNLIRSTDARGVVTEYAYDALNRLTSKSYPATPALNIKFLYDQTADGNLGIGHLTGLQDSAGVLTYTYDAKGNLVRQYRSVGVNSGDYYETLNYGYDAARNLVQIGYPSNINLTYTRNSAAQVTGIKLAIGNKTATLASNISYQPFGPVNSLTWGNGILLSRTYDQDYQLTQQQVGNWQTTYRYDADSNIAETATSLWGCGAV
;
A
#
# COMPACT_ATOMS: atom_id res chain seq x y z
N MET A 1 -1.61 -12.23 1.22
CA MET A 1 -1.07 -13.23 2.17
C MET A 1 0.42 -13.23 2.03
N SER A 2 1.12 -12.77 3.06
CA SER A 2 2.58 -12.63 3.11
C SER A 2 3.21 -13.95 3.57
N THR A 3 3.89 -14.63 2.65
CA THR A 3 4.79 -15.76 2.90
C THR A 3 6.14 -15.27 3.45
N PRO A 4 6.69 -15.83 4.54
CA PRO A 4 8.04 -15.50 4.99
C PRO A 4 9.10 -16.33 4.23
N TYR A 5 10.08 -15.64 3.65
CA TYR A 5 11.27 -16.20 3.02
C TYR A 5 12.32 -16.59 4.08
N PHE A 6 12.87 -17.80 3.97
CA PHE A 6 14.08 -18.26 4.70
C PHE A 6 15.33 -18.00 3.85
N LYS A 7 16.42 -17.54 4.47
CA LYS A 7 17.77 -17.65 3.89
C LYS A 7 18.83 -17.91 4.98
N ASP A 8 19.77 -18.77 4.60
CA ASP A 8 20.75 -19.50 5.40
C ASP A 8 21.86 -18.68 6.06
N LEU A 9 22.43 -19.31 7.10
CA LEU A 9 23.60 -18.93 7.88
C LEU A 9 24.93 -19.08 7.10
N SER A 10 25.88 -18.20 7.37
CA SER A 10 27.29 -18.62 7.52
C SER A 10 28.03 -17.69 8.50
N MET A 11 28.63 -18.28 9.54
CA MET A 11 29.47 -17.62 10.53
C MET A 11 30.94 -17.67 10.08
N THR A 12 31.71 -16.62 10.33
CA THR A 12 33.17 -16.73 10.47
C THR A 12 33.68 -15.70 11.46
N VAL A 13 34.39 -16.19 12.48
CA VAL A 13 35.02 -15.43 13.57
C VAL A 13 36.46 -15.09 13.15
N SER A 14 36.90 -13.84 13.34
CA SER A 14 38.33 -13.54 13.50
C SER A 14 38.56 -12.31 14.38
N PHE A 15 39.25 -12.53 15.50
CA PHE A 15 39.81 -11.52 16.38
C PHE A 15 41.10 -10.93 15.79
N LEU A 16 41.34 -9.62 15.95
CA LEU A 16 42.65 -9.11 16.42
C LEU A 16 42.61 -7.61 16.80
N ARG A 17 43.28 -7.33 17.92
CA ARG A 17 43.43 -6.04 18.62
C ARG A 17 44.36 -5.08 17.87
N LYS A 18 44.14 -3.76 18.03
CA LYS A 18 45.19 -2.79 18.41
C LYS A 18 44.61 -1.48 18.94
N THR A 19 45.15 -1.08 20.08
CA THR A 19 44.91 0.15 20.87
C THR A 19 45.66 1.35 20.31
N ALA A 20 45.05 2.54 20.32
CA ALA A 20 45.74 3.82 20.57
C ALA A 20 44.75 4.91 21.04
N VAL A 21 45.27 5.75 21.94
CA VAL A 21 44.58 6.67 22.85
C VAL A 21 44.24 8.02 22.21
N GLY A 22 43.06 8.55 22.55
CA GLY A 22 42.86 9.93 22.98
C GLY A 22 42.40 10.96 21.93
N ILE A 23 41.14 11.38 22.01
CA ILE A 23 40.68 12.77 22.20
C ILE A 23 39.23 12.68 22.71
N ALA A 24 38.97 13.30 23.85
CA ALA A 24 37.66 13.33 24.50
C ALA A 24 36.71 14.30 23.77
N CYS A 25 35.79 13.75 23.00
CA CYS A 25 34.47 14.33 22.78
C CYS A 25 33.47 13.32 23.34
N ALA A 26 32.52 13.79 24.15
CA ALA A 26 31.39 12.99 24.60
C ALA A 26 30.51 12.60 23.41
N TRP A 27 30.96 11.60 22.66
CA TRP A 27 30.12 10.82 21.77
C TRP A 27 29.29 9.92 22.68
N LEU A 28 27.98 10.09 22.67
CA LEU A 28 27.10 8.95 22.88
C LEU A 28 27.52 7.91 21.83
N ALA A 29 28.38 7.00 22.24
CA ALA A 29 28.71 5.81 21.49
C ALA A 29 27.39 5.03 21.37
N CYS A 30 26.64 5.28 20.31
CA CYS A 30 25.56 4.41 19.89
C CYS A 30 26.23 3.20 19.23
N SER A 31 26.78 2.32 20.06
CA SER A 31 27.09 0.97 19.66
C SER A 31 25.76 0.29 19.34
N ALA A 32 25.48 0.11 18.05
CA ALA A 32 24.39 -0.75 17.60
C ALA A 32 24.67 -2.16 18.14
N GLN A 33 23.87 -2.61 19.10
CA GLN A 33 23.90 -3.99 19.57
C GLN A 33 23.29 -4.83 18.43
N ALA A 34 24.03 -5.80 17.90
CA ALA A 34 23.44 -6.74 16.94
C ALA A 34 22.38 -7.56 17.67
N GLY A 35 21.11 -7.34 17.33
CA GLY A 35 20.00 -8.14 17.85
C GLY A 35 20.14 -9.62 17.49
N THR A 36 19.84 -10.51 18.44
CA THR A 36 19.91 -11.96 18.20
C THR A 36 18.51 -12.51 18.13
N ILE A 37 18.13 -13.13 17.01
CA ILE A 37 16.87 -13.87 16.89
C ILE A 37 17.13 -15.32 17.24
N SER A 38 16.42 -15.86 18.22
CA SER A 38 16.55 -17.25 18.65
C SER A 38 15.35 -18.09 18.24
N ARG A 39 15.57 -19.38 17.95
CA ARG A 39 14.51 -20.33 17.56
C ARG A 39 14.61 -21.59 18.38
N THR A 40 13.47 -22.10 18.81
CA THR A 40 13.36 -23.44 19.39
C THR A 40 12.55 -24.33 18.47
N TYR A 41 12.75 -25.64 18.57
CA TYR A 41 12.11 -26.62 17.71
C TYR A 41 11.44 -27.73 18.53
N THR A 42 10.35 -28.28 18.01
CA THR A 42 9.71 -29.49 18.54
C THR A 42 10.62 -30.70 18.33
N ALA A 43 10.29 -31.84 18.95
CA ALA A 43 11.01 -33.10 18.72
C ALA A 43 10.96 -33.56 17.25
N LEU A 44 9.99 -33.07 16.46
CA LEU A 44 9.86 -33.35 15.03
C LEU A 44 10.55 -32.30 14.14
N GLY A 45 11.30 -31.34 14.73
CA GLY A 45 12.03 -30.31 14.00
C GLY A 45 11.18 -29.14 13.49
N GLN A 46 9.92 -29.02 13.93
CA GLN A 46 9.06 -27.89 13.59
C GLN A 46 9.38 -26.70 14.51
N VAL A 47 9.26 -25.47 14.03
CA VAL A 47 9.54 -24.28 14.85
C VAL A 47 8.53 -24.19 16.00
N ALA A 48 9.00 -24.23 17.24
CA ALA A 48 8.17 -24.15 18.45
C ALA A 48 8.08 -22.72 19.00
N SER A 49 9.17 -21.94 18.89
CA SER A 49 9.15 -20.51 19.20
C SER A 49 10.16 -19.74 18.38
N VAL A 50 9.87 -18.47 18.16
CA VAL A 50 10.80 -17.46 17.62
C VAL A 50 10.86 -16.34 18.63
N ASP A 51 12.04 -16.11 19.20
CA ASP A 51 12.37 -15.00 20.08
C ASP A 51 12.99 -13.89 19.22
N GLY A 52 12.46 -12.68 19.30
CA GLY A 52 12.89 -11.59 18.46
C GLY A 52 14.20 -10.99 18.94
N ALA A 53 14.55 -9.84 18.38
CA ALA A 53 15.86 -9.22 18.57
C ALA A 53 15.94 -8.35 19.82
N ARG A 54 14.79 -7.95 20.39
CA ARG A 54 14.73 -6.97 21.47
C ARG A 54 14.97 -7.63 22.81
N THR A 55 15.72 -6.94 23.66
CA THR A 55 16.01 -7.41 25.03
C THR A 55 15.26 -6.62 26.10
N ASP A 56 14.60 -5.52 25.72
CA ASP A 56 13.85 -4.66 26.63
C ASP A 56 12.42 -5.17 26.91
N VAL A 57 11.92 -6.08 26.07
CA VAL A 57 10.58 -6.69 26.15
C VAL A 57 10.65 -8.18 25.76
N ASP A 58 9.71 -8.99 26.25
CA ASP A 58 9.50 -10.36 25.76
C ASP A 58 8.81 -10.27 24.39
N ASP A 59 9.53 -10.55 23.30
CA ASP A 59 9.04 -10.49 21.92
C ASP A 59 8.88 -11.90 21.29
N VAL A 60 8.64 -12.92 22.12
CA VAL A 60 8.52 -14.32 21.70
C VAL A 60 7.17 -14.64 21.05
N THR A 61 7.22 -15.20 19.83
CA THR A 61 6.08 -15.88 19.20
C THR A 61 6.19 -17.39 19.36
N ARG A 62 5.09 -18.06 19.74
CA ARG A 62 5.02 -19.49 20.02
C ARG A 62 4.07 -20.19 19.05
N TYR A 63 4.41 -21.41 18.69
CA TYR A 63 3.68 -22.25 17.73
C TYR A 63 3.34 -23.58 18.36
N ALA A 64 2.11 -24.07 18.15
CA ALA A 64 1.68 -25.39 18.57
C ALA A 64 1.19 -26.21 17.37
N TYR A 65 1.40 -27.52 17.44
CA TYR A 65 1.04 -28.46 16.38
C TYR A 65 0.24 -29.62 16.96
N ASP A 66 -0.63 -30.23 16.15
CA ASP A 66 -1.26 -31.50 16.50
C ASP A 66 -0.31 -32.70 16.27
N ALA A 67 -0.80 -33.91 16.55
CA ALA A 67 -0.01 -35.15 16.38
C ALA A 67 0.30 -35.47 14.91
N GLN A 68 -0.44 -34.88 13.96
CA GLN A 68 -0.23 -35.00 12.52
C GLN A 68 0.75 -33.94 12.00
N GLY A 69 1.16 -33.00 12.85
CA GLY A 69 2.07 -31.92 12.51
C GLY A 69 1.39 -30.68 11.92
N ASN A 70 0.05 -30.60 11.92
CA ASN A 70 -0.65 -29.40 11.48
C ASN A 70 -0.49 -28.29 12.52
N LEU A 71 -0.23 -27.06 12.07
CA LEU A 71 -0.14 -25.89 12.95
C LEU A 71 -1.52 -25.55 13.52
N THR A 72 -1.71 -25.71 14.82
CA THR A 72 -3.00 -25.49 15.51
C THR A 72 -3.09 -24.14 16.20
N THR A 73 -1.95 -23.59 16.64
CA THR A 73 -1.95 -22.32 17.40
C THR A 73 -0.74 -21.47 17.03
N VAL A 74 -0.96 -20.17 16.90
CA VAL A 74 0.08 -19.14 16.89
C VAL A 74 -0.21 -18.14 18.00
N THR A 75 0.70 -18.01 18.97
CA THR A 75 0.60 -17.05 20.06
C THR A 75 1.70 -16.02 19.91
N ASN A 76 1.36 -14.76 19.66
CA ASN A 76 2.37 -13.71 19.54
C ASN A 76 2.86 -13.22 20.92
N ALA A 77 3.80 -12.29 20.91
CA ALA A 77 4.44 -11.76 22.12
C ALA A 77 3.51 -11.05 23.10
N LEU A 78 2.35 -10.57 22.65
CA LEU A 78 1.32 -9.99 23.52
C LEU A 78 0.33 -11.05 24.05
N GLY A 79 0.58 -12.34 23.78
CA GLY A 79 -0.30 -13.43 24.14
C GLY A 79 -1.56 -13.53 23.28
N GLN A 80 -1.62 -12.81 22.15
CA GLN A 80 -2.76 -12.88 21.24
C GLN A 80 -2.68 -14.18 20.45
N VAL A 81 -3.79 -14.91 20.38
CA VAL A 81 -3.81 -16.29 19.89
C VAL A 81 -4.64 -16.41 18.61
N TYR A 82 -4.02 -16.93 17.56
CA TYR A 82 -4.73 -17.49 16.42
C TYR A 82 -4.86 -19.00 16.62
N THR A 83 -6.06 -19.55 16.41
CA THR A 83 -6.29 -21.00 16.43
C THR A 83 -6.73 -21.47 15.05
N LEU A 84 -6.16 -22.59 14.61
CA LEU A 84 -6.44 -23.23 13.34
C LEU A 84 -7.00 -24.62 13.64
N ALA A 85 -8.11 -24.97 13.00
CA ALA A 85 -8.83 -26.21 13.28
C ALA A 85 -9.52 -26.77 12.04
N SER A 86 -10.08 -27.97 12.20
CA SER A 86 -10.83 -28.69 11.16
C SER A 86 -9.99 -28.86 9.89
N PHE A 87 -8.86 -29.55 10.01
CA PHE A 87 -7.97 -29.75 8.86
C PHE A 87 -8.57 -30.76 7.87
N ASP A 88 -8.46 -30.48 6.58
CA ASP A 88 -8.75 -31.47 5.54
C ASP A 88 -7.64 -32.53 5.43
N SER A 89 -7.80 -33.51 4.53
CA SER A 89 -6.81 -34.58 4.32
C SER A 89 -5.45 -34.09 3.79
N TYR A 90 -5.37 -32.85 3.30
CA TYR A 90 -4.12 -32.23 2.84
C TYR A 90 -3.46 -31.38 3.93
N GLY A 91 -4.06 -31.28 5.12
CA GLY A 91 -3.56 -30.44 6.21
C GLY A 91 -3.94 -28.96 6.07
N ASN A 92 -4.91 -28.62 5.21
CA ASN A 92 -5.40 -27.25 5.11
C ASN A 92 -6.43 -26.97 6.21
N PRO A 93 -6.33 -25.85 6.96
CA PRO A 93 -7.30 -25.50 7.99
C PRO A 93 -8.64 -25.08 7.37
N GLN A 94 -9.76 -25.62 7.85
CA GLN A 94 -11.11 -25.18 7.43
C GLN A 94 -11.72 -24.15 8.40
N SER A 95 -11.06 -23.91 9.55
CA SER A 95 -11.46 -22.88 10.51
C SER A 95 -10.22 -22.17 11.04
N VAL A 96 -10.25 -20.83 11.02
CA VAL A 96 -9.25 -19.97 11.66
C VAL A 96 -9.97 -19.01 12.59
N THR A 97 -9.69 -19.07 13.89
CA THR A 97 -10.21 -18.11 14.87
C THR A 97 -9.11 -17.12 15.23
N ASP A 98 -9.38 -15.84 15.06
CA ASP A 98 -8.45 -14.77 15.41
C ASP A 98 -8.47 -14.45 16.92
N PRO A 99 -7.57 -13.58 17.41
CA PRO A 99 -7.55 -13.18 18.82
C PRO A 99 -8.80 -12.45 19.31
N ASN A 100 -9.63 -11.90 18.40
CA ASN A 100 -10.91 -11.28 18.74
C ASN A 100 -12.04 -12.33 18.86
N GLY A 101 -11.76 -13.61 18.63
CA GLY A 101 -12.75 -14.68 18.61
C GLY A 101 -13.54 -14.76 17.30
N VAL A 102 -13.15 -14.00 16.27
CA VAL A 102 -13.78 -14.04 14.95
C VAL A 102 -13.34 -15.31 14.23
N VAL A 103 -14.31 -16.11 13.81
CA VAL A 103 -14.06 -17.32 13.02
C VAL A 103 -14.14 -17.01 11.52
N THR A 104 -13.06 -17.34 10.82
CA THR A 104 -12.99 -17.44 9.37
C THR A 104 -13.15 -18.90 8.97
N THR A 105 -14.21 -19.23 8.24
CA THR A 105 -14.41 -20.57 7.66
C THR A 105 -13.83 -20.63 6.26
N LEU A 106 -13.06 -21.67 5.99
CA LEU A 106 -12.39 -21.92 4.71
C LEU A 106 -12.91 -23.23 4.14
N SER A 107 -13.22 -23.26 2.85
CA SER A 107 -13.48 -24.51 2.13
C SER A 107 -12.49 -24.66 0.99
N TYR A 108 -12.22 -25.89 0.59
CA TYR A 108 -11.26 -26.20 -0.46
C TYR A 108 -11.90 -27.10 -1.52
N THR A 109 -11.44 -26.94 -2.75
CA THR A 109 -11.70 -27.88 -3.84
C THR A 109 -11.08 -29.25 -3.53
N PRO A 110 -11.49 -30.34 -4.20
CA PRO A 110 -10.86 -31.66 -4.02
C PRO A 110 -9.34 -31.68 -4.29
N GLN A 111 -8.83 -30.71 -5.05
CA GLN A 111 -7.41 -30.52 -5.36
C GLN A 111 -6.66 -29.68 -4.30
N GLY A 112 -7.34 -29.21 -3.25
CA GLY A 112 -6.75 -28.42 -2.17
C GLY A 112 -6.69 -26.91 -2.41
N TRP A 113 -7.27 -26.39 -3.50
CA TRP A 113 -7.35 -24.94 -3.72
C TRP A 113 -8.51 -24.32 -2.93
N LEU A 114 -8.30 -23.14 -2.34
CA LEU A 114 -9.33 -22.43 -1.56
C LEU A 114 -10.58 -22.14 -2.39
N ALA A 115 -11.70 -22.79 -2.11
CA ALA A 115 -12.97 -22.61 -2.83
C ALA A 115 -13.83 -21.49 -2.24
N SER A 116 -13.81 -21.29 -0.92
CA SER A 116 -14.51 -20.18 -0.28
C SER A 116 -13.87 -19.72 1.00
N LEU A 117 -14.11 -18.46 1.33
CA LEU A 117 -13.77 -17.84 2.62
C LEU A 117 -15.01 -17.14 3.16
N THR A 118 -15.39 -17.44 4.40
CA THR A 118 -16.56 -16.85 5.05
C THR A 118 -16.17 -16.23 6.38
N VAL A 119 -16.51 -14.95 6.58
CA VAL A 119 -16.36 -14.21 7.84
C VAL A 119 -17.65 -13.46 8.11
N ASP A 120 -18.24 -13.63 9.30
CA ASP A 120 -19.46 -12.94 9.71
C ASP A 120 -20.56 -12.97 8.62
N SER A 121 -20.92 -14.19 8.21
CA SER A 121 -21.85 -14.54 7.10
C SER A 121 -21.45 -14.07 5.69
N SER A 122 -20.39 -13.28 5.54
CA SER A 122 -19.94 -12.76 4.25
C SER A 122 -19.00 -13.74 3.59
N THR A 123 -19.43 -14.29 2.46
CA THR A 123 -18.69 -15.34 1.74
C THR A 123 -18.11 -14.80 0.44
N THR A 124 -16.81 -15.00 0.26
CA THR A 124 -16.12 -14.85 -1.03
C THR A 124 -15.84 -16.23 -1.60
N GLN A 125 -16.18 -16.45 -2.87
CA GLN A 125 -16.01 -17.71 -3.58
C GLN A 125 -14.96 -17.58 -4.68
N TYR A 126 -14.21 -18.65 -4.88
CA TYR A 126 -13.14 -18.77 -5.87
C TYR A 126 -13.42 -19.97 -6.78
N GLY A 127 -13.54 -19.72 -8.09
CA GLY A 127 -13.72 -20.75 -9.10
C GLY A 127 -12.43 -20.96 -9.89
N TYR A 128 -12.08 -22.22 -10.16
CA TYR A 128 -10.85 -22.61 -10.85
C TYR A 128 -11.15 -23.47 -12.09
N ASN A 129 -10.20 -23.54 -13.01
CA ASN A 129 -10.18 -24.59 -14.04
C ASN A 129 -9.60 -25.90 -13.48
N GLU A 130 -9.51 -26.95 -14.31
CA GLU A 130 -9.03 -28.29 -13.92
C GLU A 130 -7.56 -28.33 -13.49
N VAL A 131 -6.76 -27.30 -13.84
CA VAL A 131 -5.32 -27.22 -13.53
C VAL A 131 -4.99 -26.19 -12.44
N GLY A 132 -6.00 -25.51 -11.90
CA GLY A 132 -5.87 -24.61 -10.75
C GLY A 132 -5.71 -23.14 -11.08
N ASP A 133 -5.93 -22.73 -12.32
CA ASP A 133 -5.98 -21.31 -12.65
C ASP A 133 -7.31 -20.71 -12.15
N LEU A 134 -7.22 -19.60 -11.42
CA LEU A 134 -8.38 -18.89 -10.87
C LEU A 134 -9.19 -18.28 -12.01
N LEU A 135 -10.39 -18.77 -12.26
CA LEU A 135 -11.31 -18.29 -13.30
C LEU A 135 -12.25 -17.19 -12.83
N GLN A 136 -12.64 -17.19 -11.56
CA GLN A 136 -13.62 -16.23 -11.04
C GLN A 136 -13.47 -16.01 -9.54
N VAL A 137 -13.59 -14.76 -9.12
CA VAL A 137 -13.82 -14.38 -7.72
C VAL A 137 -15.21 -13.78 -7.61
N THR A 138 -16.02 -14.26 -6.67
CA THR A 138 -17.37 -13.73 -6.39
C THR A 138 -17.44 -13.28 -4.93
N THR A 139 -17.77 -12.02 -4.69
CA THR A 139 -17.93 -11.45 -3.35
C THR A 139 -19.33 -11.68 -2.79
N ALA A 140 -19.52 -11.41 -1.50
CA ALA A 140 -20.77 -11.73 -0.78
C ALA A 140 -22.02 -10.98 -1.28
N ASP A 141 -21.85 -9.88 -2.00
CA ASP A 141 -22.89 -9.12 -2.71
C ASP A 141 -23.22 -9.70 -4.12
N GLY A 142 -22.57 -10.81 -4.48
CA GLY A 142 -22.70 -11.48 -5.78
C GLY A 142 -21.92 -10.81 -6.92
N ASN A 143 -21.18 -9.73 -6.66
CA ASN A 143 -20.30 -9.12 -7.64
C ASN A 143 -19.14 -10.05 -7.96
N TRP A 144 -18.66 -10.01 -9.21
CA TRP A 144 -17.61 -10.92 -9.64
C TRP A 144 -16.65 -10.30 -10.64
N VAL A 145 -15.45 -10.86 -10.64
CA VAL A 145 -14.40 -10.65 -11.66
C VAL A 145 -13.96 -12.02 -12.17
N LYS A 146 -13.91 -12.16 -13.49
CA LYS A 146 -13.43 -13.33 -14.21
C LYS A 146 -12.05 -13.10 -14.79
N TYR A 147 -11.30 -14.19 -14.91
CA TYR A 147 -9.97 -14.22 -15.50
C TYR A 147 -9.94 -15.21 -16.66
N SER A 148 -9.09 -14.94 -17.65
CA SER A 148 -8.88 -15.81 -18.81
C SER A 148 -7.39 -15.99 -19.04
N TYR A 149 -7.00 -17.20 -19.43
CA TYR A 149 -5.61 -17.60 -19.61
C TYR A 149 -5.39 -18.14 -21.01
N ASP A 150 -4.17 -18.03 -21.53
CA ASP A 150 -3.75 -18.78 -22.71
C ASP A 150 -3.37 -20.22 -22.37
N ASP A 151 -3.01 -21.02 -23.38
CA ASP A 151 -2.62 -22.43 -23.22
C ASP A 151 -1.35 -22.61 -22.37
N ALA A 152 -0.53 -21.55 -22.24
CA ALA A 152 0.64 -21.53 -21.36
C ALA A 152 0.29 -21.09 -19.92
N ARG A 153 -1.01 -21.00 -19.58
CA ARG A 153 -1.55 -20.59 -18.28
C ARG A 153 -1.17 -19.16 -17.89
N ARG A 154 -0.95 -18.28 -18.86
CA ARG A 154 -0.65 -16.87 -18.63
C ARG A 154 -1.92 -16.03 -18.75
N LEU A 155 -2.11 -15.07 -17.86
CA LEU A 155 -3.31 -14.23 -17.84
C LEU A 155 -3.42 -13.37 -19.11
N ILE A 156 -4.50 -13.54 -19.87
CA ILE A 156 -4.80 -12.79 -21.10
C ILE A 156 -6.08 -11.96 -21.02
N GLY A 157 -6.87 -12.07 -19.96
CA GLY A 157 -8.12 -11.33 -19.85
C GLY A 157 -8.65 -11.17 -18.44
N VAL A 158 -9.28 -10.03 -18.17
CA VAL A 158 -10.07 -9.75 -16.97
C VAL A 158 -11.43 -9.25 -17.41
N ARG A 159 -12.52 -9.72 -16.79
CA ARG A 159 -13.88 -9.26 -17.09
C ARG A 159 -14.68 -9.06 -15.81
N ASN A 160 -15.39 -7.95 -15.67
CA ASN A 160 -16.24 -7.71 -14.50
C ASN A 160 -17.71 -8.10 -14.79
N ARG A 161 -18.55 -8.03 -13.76
CA ARG A 161 -19.98 -8.34 -13.84
C ARG A 161 -20.81 -7.39 -14.71
N LEU A 162 -20.32 -6.18 -14.99
CA LEU A 162 -20.96 -5.27 -15.96
C LEU A 162 -20.73 -5.74 -17.41
N GLY A 163 -19.75 -6.62 -17.63
CA GLY A 163 -19.41 -7.14 -18.95
C GLY A 163 -18.21 -6.45 -19.60
N GLU A 164 -17.68 -5.41 -18.96
CA GLU A 164 -16.46 -4.69 -19.34
C GLU A 164 -15.25 -5.63 -19.22
N SER A 165 -14.23 -5.43 -20.06
CA SER A 165 -13.03 -6.29 -20.04
C SER A 165 -11.71 -5.55 -20.22
N ILE A 166 -10.62 -6.16 -19.74
CA ILE A 166 -9.25 -5.81 -20.07
C ILE A 166 -8.63 -7.03 -20.74
N ASN A 167 -8.14 -6.88 -21.97
CA ASN A 167 -7.52 -7.96 -22.73
C ASN A 167 -6.03 -7.69 -22.90
N TYR A 168 -5.22 -8.74 -22.73
CA TYR A 168 -3.77 -8.69 -22.87
C TYR A 168 -3.32 -9.48 -24.10
N THR A 169 -2.40 -8.91 -24.86
CA THR A 169 -1.63 -9.64 -25.87
C THR A 169 -0.26 -9.91 -25.31
N LEU A 170 0.18 -11.17 -25.35
CA LEU A 170 1.47 -11.60 -24.86
C LEU A 170 2.35 -12.04 -26.03
N ASP A 171 3.65 -11.79 -25.94
CA ASP A 171 4.63 -12.44 -26.81
C ASP A 171 4.93 -13.89 -26.35
N PRO A 172 5.75 -14.67 -27.07
CA PRO A 172 6.11 -16.03 -26.66
C PRO A 172 6.83 -16.12 -25.30
N MET A 173 7.51 -15.06 -24.86
CA MET A 173 8.16 -15.00 -23.53
C MET A 173 7.18 -14.66 -22.40
N GLY A 174 5.97 -14.21 -22.73
CA GLY A 174 4.93 -13.83 -21.77
C GLY A 174 4.89 -12.34 -21.48
N ASN A 175 5.67 -11.53 -22.18
CA ASN A 175 5.65 -10.10 -22.00
C ASN A 175 4.36 -9.52 -22.60
N ARG A 176 3.71 -8.61 -21.87
CA ARG A 176 2.46 -7.98 -22.30
C ARG A 176 2.73 -6.88 -23.34
N THR A 177 2.61 -7.22 -24.62
CA THR A 177 2.83 -6.32 -25.76
C THR A 177 1.65 -5.37 -26.03
N ALA A 178 0.44 -5.74 -25.62
CA ALA A 178 -0.72 -4.85 -25.66
C ALA A 178 -1.68 -5.08 -24.50
N GLU A 179 -2.37 -4.02 -24.11
CA GLU A 179 -3.46 -3.99 -23.14
C GLU A 179 -4.61 -3.16 -23.71
N GLN A 180 -5.78 -3.78 -23.82
CA GLN A 180 -6.99 -3.16 -24.36
C GLN A 180 -8.11 -3.23 -23.33
N THR A 181 -8.57 -2.09 -22.87
CA THR A 181 -9.81 -2.02 -22.08
C THR A 181 -10.98 -1.84 -23.03
N LYS A 182 -12.01 -2.67 -22.86
CA LYS A 182 -13.20 -2.69 -23.70
C LYS A 182 -14.46 -2.47 -22.90
N ASP A 183 -15.38 -1.74 -23.50
CA ASP A 183 -16.73 -1.59 -22.97
C ASP A 183 -17.56 -2.88 -23.13
N THR A 184 -18.82 -2.82 -22.71
CA THR A 184 -19.75 -3.96 -22.78
C THR A 184 -20.13 -4.37 -24.20
N ASN A 185 -19.94 -3.48 -25.19
CA ASN A 185 -20.15 -3.74 -26.61
C ASN A 185 -18.89 -4.25 -27.32
N GLY A 186 -17.75 -4.30 -26.62
CA GLY A 186 -16.45 -4.73 -27.15
C GLY A 186 -15.63 -3.61 -27.80
N ALA A 187 -16.06 -2.35 -27.72
CA ALA A 187 -15.30 -1.21 -28.23
C ALA A 187 -14.10 -0.93 -27.33
N VAL A 188 -12.93 -0.71 -27.93
CA VAL A 188 -11.70 -0.35 -27.20
C VAL A 188 -11.81 1.10 -26.73
N VAL A 189 -11.86 1.28 -25.41
CA VAL A 189 -11.94 2.59 -24.76
C VAL A 189 -10.60 3.03 -24.16
N HIS A 190 -9.66 2.10 -23.98
CA HIS A 190 -8.29 2.40 -23.61
C HIS A 190 -7.31 1.41 -24.22
N LEU A 191 -6.15 1.90 -24.68
CA LEU A 191 -5.13 1.11 -25.35
C LEU A 191 -3.73 1.51 -24.88
N GLN A 192 -2.94 0.52 -24.46
CA GLN A 192 -1.51 0.69 -24.23
C GLN A 192 -0.73 -0.44 -24.90
N ARG A 193 0.40 -0.11 -25.52
CA ARG A 193 1.29 -1.08 -26.17
C ARG A 193 2.69 -0.99 -25.58
N ARG A 194 3.41 -2.10 -25.62
CA ARG A 194 4.77 -2.25 -25.13
C ARG A 194 5.60 -3.03 -26.13
N VAL A 195 6.86 -2.67 -26.25
CA VAL A 195 7.85 -3.39 -27.07
C VAL A 195 8.97 -3.83 -26.16
N PHE A 196 9.35 -5.09 -26.30
CA PHE A 196 10.45 -5.72 -25.57
C PHE A 196 11.56 -6.09 -26.54
N ASP A 197 12.80 -6.16 -26.04
CA ASP A 197 13.90 -6.74 -26.79
C ASP A 197 13.97 -8.28 -26.61
N GLU A 198 14.98 -8.90 -27.21
CA GLU A 198 15.19 -10.36 -27.19
C GLU A 198 15.48 -10.92 -25.79
N LEU A 199 15.80 -10.08 -24.81
CA LEU A 199 16.00 -10.47 -23.41
C LEU A 199 14.74 -10.22 -22.56
N GLY A 200 13.63 -9.78 -23.18
CA GLY A 200 12.39 -9.43 -22.49
C GLY A 200 12.44 -8.08 -21.77
N ARG A 201 13.43 -7.21 -22.06
CA ARG A 201 13.54 -5.89 -21.43
C ARG A 201 12.64 -4.89 -22.17
N LEU A 202 11.92 -4.05 -21.42
CA LEU A 202 10.98 -3.07 -21.98
C LEU A 202 11.73 -1.93 -22.69
N ILE A 203 11.68 -1.85 -24.02
CA ILE A 203 12.37 -0.81 -24.78
C ILE A 203 11.45 0.33 -25.22
N ARG A 204 10.13 0.10 -25.30
CA ARG A 204 9.15 1.14 -25.65
C ARG A 204 7.82 0.95 -24.93
N VAL A 205 7.20 2.07 -24.53
CA VAL A 205 5.77 2.15 -24.19
C VAL A 205 5.12 3.10 -25.18
N VAL A 206 4.06 2.65 -25.82
CA VAL A 206 3.32 3.40 -26.86
C VAL A 206 1.88 3.51 -26.40
N GLY A 207 1.41 4.71 -26.10
CA GLY A 207 0.01 4.94 -25.77
C GLY A 207 -0.90 4.90 -27.01
N ALA A 208 -2.17 5.21 -26.84
CA ALA A 208 -3.16 5.13 -27.89
C ALA A 208 -2.94 6.18 -29.00
N GLY A 209 -2.52 7.39 -28.64
CA GLY A 209 -2.13 8.45 -29.57
C GLY A 209 -0.73 8.30 -30.20
N ASP A 210 -0.12 7.11 -30.13
CA ASP A 210 1.23 6.79 -30.61
C ASP A 210 2.40 7.54 -29.93
N GLN A 211 2.13 8.32 -28.88
CA GLN A 211 3.18 8.89 -28.03
C GLN A 211 4.04 7.76 -27.46
N THR A 212 5.34 7.83 -27.75
CA THR A 212 6.28 6.73 -27.52
C THR A 212 7.36 7.15 -26.51
N GLN A 213 7.36 6.49 -25.36
CA GLN A 213 8.48 6.50 -24.43
C GLN A 213 9.50 5.43 -24.84
N ARG A 214 10.79 5.71 -24.66
CA ARG A 214 11.87 4.78 -25.02
C ARG A 214 12.82 4.56 -23.86
N TYR A 215 13.28 3.33 -23.70
CA TYR A 215 14.23 2.92 -22.69
C TYR A 215 15.45 2.32 -23.37
N GLY A 216 16.63 2.60 -22.81
CA GLY A 216 17.88 1.98 -23.25
C GLY A 216 18.54 1.26 -22.09
N TYR A 217 19.26 0.20 -22.40
CA TYR A 217 19.96 -0.63 -21.44
C TYR A 217 21.45 -0.73 -21.79
N ASP A 218 22.32 -0.86 -20.80
CA ASP A 218 23.72 -1.20 -21.02
C ASP A 218 23.90 -2.72 -21.21
N LEU A 219 25.16 -3.19 -21.30
CA LEU A 219 25.50 -4.60 -21.49
C LEU A 219 25.25 -5.46 -20.24
N ASN A 220 25.02 -4.86 -19.08
CA ASN A 220 24.74 -5.53 -17.81
C ASN A 220 23.25 -5.46 -17.45
N ASP A 221 22.38 -5.17 -18.43
CA ASP A 221 20.93 -5.02 -18.28
C ASP A 221 20.47 -3.85 -17.39
N ASN A 222 21.35 -2.90 -17.08
CA ASN A 222 20.95 -1.70 -16.35
C ASN A 222 20.27 -0.70 -17.28
N GLN A 223 19.16 -0.09 -16.85
CA GLN A 223 18.48 0.93 -17.63
C GLN A 223 19.33 2.22 -17.72
N SER A 224 20.12 2.32 -18.78
CA SER A 224 21.06 3.43 -19.02
C SER A 224 20.39 4.70 -19.54
N SER A 225 19.17 4.62 -20.09
CA SER A 225 18.45 5.83 -20.50
C SER A 225 16.93 5.69 -20.50
N TYR A 226 16.28 6.84 -20.36
CA TYR A 226 14.84 7.03 -20.55
C TYR A 226 14.64 8.26 -21.43
N THR A 227 13.81 8.14 -22.46
CA THR A 227 13.49 9.24 -23.39
C THR A 227 11.98 9.42 -23.46
N THR A 228 11.51 10.63 -23.17
CA THR A 228 10.09 10.97 -23.29
C THR A 228 9.66 11.10 -24.76
N PRO A 229 8.35 11.12 -25.06
CA PRO A 229 7.84 11.36 -26.41
C PRO A 229 8.33 12.67 -27.04
N ARG A 230 8.55 13.73 -26.25
CA ARG A 230 9.19 14.99 -26.71
C ARG A 230 10.72 14.92 -26.83
N ASN A 231 11.32 13.73 -26.76
CA ASN A 231 12.76 13.49 -26.82
C ASN A 231 13.58 14.06 -25.66
N ASN A 232 12.95 14.36 -24.51
CA ASN A 232 13.70 14.69 -23.29
C ASN A 232 14.37 13.42 -22.77
N LYS A 233 15.71 13.41 -22.71
CA LYS A 233 16.48 12.23 -22.35
C LYS A 233 17.11 12.35 -20.97
N THR A 234 16.83 11.39 -20.11
CA THR A 234 17.57 11.14 -18.87
C THR A 234 18.53 9.98 -19.09
N GLN A 235 19.76 10.09 -18.61
CA GLN A 235 20.81 9.08 -18.76
C GLN A 235 21.37 8.68 -17.40
N GLN A 236 21.74 7.42 -17.26
CA GLN A 236 22.33 6.85 -16.05
C GLN A 236 23.64 6.16 -16.41
N ALA A 237 24.63 6.31 -15.54
CA ALA A 237 25.85 5.51 -15.54
C ALA A 237 25.88 4.68 -14.26
N PHE A 238 26.48 3.51 -14.36
CA PHE A 238 26.57 2.54 -13.28
C PHE A 238 28.03 2.31 -12.90
N ASP A 239 28.28 1.98 -11.64
CA ASP A 239 29.58 1.50 -11.19
C ASP A 239 29.78 0.01 -11.52
N ALA A 240 30.94 -0.55 -11.16
CA ALA A 240 31.27 -1.95 -11.44
C ALA A 240 30.37 -2.97 -10.73
N LEU A 241 29.57 -2.54 -9.74
CA LEU A 241 28.58 -3.35 -9.02
C LEU A 241 27.16 -3.09 -9.55
N ASN A 242 27.01 -2.46 -10.72
CA ASN A 242 25.72 -2.13 -11.34
C ASN A 242 24.85 -1.17 -10.53
N ARG A 243 25.45 -0.32 -9.70
CA ARG A 243 24.73 0.72 -8.93
C ARG A 243 24.83 2.06 -9.65
N ALA A 244 23.74 2.83 -9.69
CA ALA A 244 23.72 4.11 -10.38
C ALA A 244 24.73 5.09 -9.76
N SER A 245 25.83 5.39 -10.45
CA SER A 245 26.87 6.31 -9.97
C SER A 245 26.62 7.75 -10.42
N LYS A 246 25.89 7.94 -11.52
CA LYS A 246 25.60 9.25 -12.11
C LYS A 246 24.27 9.24 -12.85
N ILE A 247 23.50 10.31 -12.70
CA ILE A 247 22.25 10.56 -13.43
C ILE A 247 22.37 11.93 -14.10
N VAL A 248 22.09 12.01 -15.40
CA VAL A 248 22.06 13.24 -16.17
C VAL A 248 20.64 13.48 -16.64
N ASN A 249 20.00 14.56 -16.16
CA ASN A 249 18.65 14.91 -16.57
C ASN A 249 18.62 15.54 -17.98
N ALA A 250 17.41 15.78 -18.51
CA ALA A 250 17.23 16.36 -19.84
C ALA A 250 17.85 17.77 -20.00
N LEU A 251 17.99 18.51 -18.90
CA LEU A 251 18.62 19.84 -18.85
C LEU A 251 20.14 19.76 -18.61
N GLN A 252 20.76 18.58 -18.75
CA GLN A 252 22.18 18.32 -18.48
C GLN A 252 22.62 18.53 -17.03
N GLY A 253 21.68 18.67 -16.09
CA GLY A 253 21.95 18.65 -14.66
C GLY A 253 22.43 17.27 -14.23
N VAL A 254 23.51 17.23 -13.45
CA VAL A 254 24.16 15.99 -13.01
C VAL A 254 23.89 15.72 -11.55
N THR A 255 23.33 14.56 -11.24
CA THR A 255 23.32 14.00 -9.89
C THR A 255 24.37 12.90 -9.79
N ALA A 256 25.27 12.97 -8.81
CA ALA A 256 26.28 11.93 -8.57
C ALA A 256 26.00 11.20 -7.25
N LEU A 257 26.16 9.87 -7.24
CA LEU A 257 25.91 9.03 -6.08
C LEU A 257 27.19 8.28 -5.68
N GLY A 258 27.41 8.17 -4.37
CA GLY A 258 28.47 7.36 -3.77
C GLY A 258 27.89 6.33 -2.81
N TYR A 259 28.55 5.19 -2.66
CA TYR A 259 28.06 4.04 -1.90
C TYR A 259 29.13 3.50 -0.95
N ASN A 260 28.70 2.80 0.12
CA ASN A 260 29.59 1.98 0.94
C ASN A 260 29.71 0.54 0.39
N SER A 261 30.35 -0.35 1.16
CA SER A 261 30.51 -1.78 0.85
C SER A 261 29.21 -2.59 0.92
N ASP A 262 28.19 -2.06 1.62
CA ASP A 262 26.88 -2.71 1.81
C ASP A 262 25.82 -2.16 0.84
N ASP A 263 26.28 -1.56 -0.27
CA ASP A 263 25.46 -0.97 -1.33
C ASP A 263 24.52 0.17 -0.88
N LYS A 264 24.79 0.80 0.26
CA LYS A 264 24.04 1.96 0.76
C LYS A 264 24.61 3.26 0.23
N VAL A 265 23.74 4.17 -0.22
CA VAL A 265 24.11 5.51 -0.70
C VAL A 265 24.67 6.32 0.47
N THR A 266 25.95 6.68 0.45
CA THR A 266 26.61 7.51 1.47
C THR A 266 26.72 8.97 1.07
N LYS A 267 26.59 9.27 -0.23
CA LYS A 267 26.75 10.62 -0.76
C LYS A 267 25.84 10.84 -1.97
N VAL A 268 25.17 11.99 -2.00
CA VAL A 268 24.47 12.50 -3.18
C VAL A 268 24.96 13.92 -3.44
N VAL A 269 25.40 14.21 -4.65
CA VAL A 269 25.67 15.58 -5.13
C VAL A 269 24.60 15.93 -6.14
N ASP A 270 23.83 16.98 -5.87
CA ASP A 270 22.77 17.44 -6.77
C ASP A 270 23.33 18.26 -7.96
N PRO A 271 22.50 18.61 -8.97
CA PRO A 271 22.94 19.42 -10.10
C PRO A 271 23.45 20.82 -9.77
N ARG A 272 23.19 21.34 -8.56
CA ARG A 272 23.71 22.62 -8.06
C ARG A 272 25.06 22.47 -7.37
N GLY A 273 25.55 21.24 -7.21
CA GLY A 273 26.78 20.92 -6.48
C GLY A 273 26.58 20.74 -4.97
N VAL A 274 25.34 20.81 -4.47
CA VAL A 274 25.04 20.63 -3.05
C VAL A 274 25.21 19.16 -2.68
N THR A 275 26.03 18.91 -1.67
CA THR A 275 26.32 17.55 -1.19
C THR A 275 25.45 17.21 0.01
N THR A 276 24.78 16.07 -0.06
CA THR A 276 24.15 15.39 1.08
C THR A 276 24.94 14.13 1.41
N LEU A 277 25.28 13.95 2.69
CA LEU A 277 26.00 12.80 3.22
C LEU A 277 25.09 11.97 4.11
N TYR A 278 25.24 10.65 4.04
CA TYR A 278 24.53 9.69 4.87
C TYR A 278 25.52 8.77 5.58
N THR A 279 25.26 8.48 6.84
CA THR A 279 26.00 7.49 7.62
C THR A 279 25.04 6.42 8.14
N TYR A 280 25.55 5.21 8.28
CA TYR A 280 24.77 4.03 8.66
C TYR A 280 25.42 3.30 9.82
N ASP A 281 24.62 2.58 10.61
CA ASP A 281 25.13 1.60 11.57
C ASP A 281 25.45 0.26 10.88
N SER A 282 25.89 -0.73 11.66
CA SER A 282 26.24 -2.07 11.16
C SER A 282 25.05 -2.92 10.71
N LEU A 283 23.83 -2.54 11.07
CA LEU A 283 22.60 -3.18 10.60
C LEU A 283 22.06 -2.50 9.32
N GLY A 284 22.72 -1.43 8.87
CA GLY A 284 22.35 -0.67 7.68
C GLY A 284 21.26 0.38 7.92
N ASN A 285 20.97 0.73 9.19
CA ASN A 285 20.07 1.83 9.50
C ASN A 285 20.79 3.17 9.38
N ARG A 286 20.12 4.17 8.82
CA ARG A 286 20.72 5.50 8.62
C ARG A 286 20.75 6.28 9.92
N ILE A 287 21.94 6.49 10.50
CA ILE A 287 22.13 7.24 11.75
C ILE A 287 22.37 8.73 11.56
N SER A 288 22.71 9.19 10.35
CA SER A 288 22.83 10.62 10.03
C SER A 288 22.47 10.96 8.58
N SER A 289 21.95 12.17 8.40
CA SER A 289 21.80 12.85 7.12
C SER A 289 22.29 14.28 7.26
N LYS A 290 23.27 14.69 6.45
CA LYS A 290 23.88 16.03 6.52
C LYS A 290 23.92 16.69 5.15
N SER A 291 23.32 17.86 5.02
CA SER A 291 23.35 18.69 3.82
C SER A 291 23.51 20.16 4.19
N THR A 292 24.13 20.97 3.31
CA THR A 292 24.21 22.42 3.53
C THR A 292 22.84 23.09 3.44
N ASP A 293 21.94 22.56 2.60
CA ASP A 293 20.60 23.11 2.40
C ASP A 293 19.61 22.60 3.46
N GLY A 294 19.78 21.34 3.88
CA GLY A 294 18.86 20.66 4.79
C GLY A 294 19.31 20.60 6.25
N GLY A 295 20.52 21.07 6.56
CA GLY A 295 21.14 20.91 7.88
C GLY A 295 21.50 19.45 8.20
N THR A 296 21.61 19.14 9.49
CA THR A 296 22.00 17.79 9.98
C THR A 296 20.87 17.18 10.79
N SER A 297 20.43 15.98 10.42
CA SER A 297 19.53 15.16 11.22
C SER A 297 20.23 13.87 11.66
N THR A 298 19.89 13.39 12.85
CA THR A 298 20.46 12.16 13.42
C THR A 298 19.37 11.23 13.91
N TYR A 299 19.64 9.93 13.88
CA TYR A 299 18.69 8.88 14.21
C TYR A 299 19.37 7.82 15.08
N ALA A 300 18.63 7.22 15.99
CA ALA A 300 19.05 6.07 16.78
C ALA A 300 17.97 4.99 16.73
N TYR A 301 18.40 3.74 16.69
CA TYR A 301 17.55 2.56 16.51
C TYR A 301 17.79 1.56 17.64
N ASP A 302 16.78 0.74 17.94
CA ASP A 302 16.94 -0.44 18.78
C ASP A 302 17.42 -1.66 17.97
N GLU A 303 17.57 -2.81 18.65
CA GLU A 303 18.05 -4.06 18.09
C GLU A 303 17.12 -4.68 17.03
N ALA A 304 15.83 -4.30 17.03
CA ALA A 304 14.85 -4.69 16.02
C ALA A 304 14.75 -3.68 14.87
N ASN A 305 15.66 -2.70 14.80
CA ASN A 305 15.68 -1.61 13.82
C ASN A 305 14.51 -0.63 13.95
N ASN A 306 13.85 -0.56 15.11
CA ASN A 306 12.85 0.47 15.35
C ASN A 306 13.54 1.81 15.64
N LEU A 307 13.08 2.90 15.03
CA LEU A 307 13.59 4.24 15.31
C LEU A 307 13.18 4.64 16.73
N ILE A 308 14.11 4.72 17.68
CA ILE A 308 13.82 5.09 19.08
C ILE A 308 14.05 6.58 19.36
N ARG A 309 14.87 7.25 18.55
CA ARG A 309 15.13 8.69 18.67
C ARG A 309 15.51 9.32 17.35
N SER A 310 15.00 10.52 17.09
CA SER A 310 15.45 11.38 16.00
C SER A 310 15.70 12.80 16.48
N THR A 311 16.72 13.46 15.92
CA THR A 311 16.93 14.89 16.06
C THR A 311 16.88 15.51 14.67
N ASP A 312 15.98 16.45 14.45
CA ASP A 312 15.88 17.15 13.17
C ASP A 312 16.95 18.24 13.01
N ALA A 313 17.03 18.85 11.83
CA ALA A 313 17.98 19.91 11.53
C ALA A 313 17.83 21.19 12.35
N ARG A 314 16.69 21.38 13.02
CA ARG A 314 16.44 22.50 13.94
C ARG A 314 16.82 22.15 15.38
N GLY A 315 17.31 20.94 15.63
CA GLY A 315 17.63 20.43 16.96
C GLY A 315 16.41 19.91 17.73
N VAL A 316 15.24 19.76 17.09
CA VAL A 316 14.05 19.22 17.76
C VAL A 316 14.24 17.71 17.92
N VAL A 317 14.23 17.26 19.17
CA VAL A 317 14.32 15.84 19.53
C VAL A 317 12.91 15.24 19.59
N THR A 318 12.79 14.06 18.99
CA THR A 318 11.62 13.19 19.10
C THR A 318 12.07 11.82 19.56
N GLU A 319 11.37 11.26 20.54
CA GLU A 319 11.60 9.92 21.06
C GLU A 319 10.38 9.04 20.76
N TYR A 320 10.63 7.76 20.52
CA TYR A 320 9.63 6.80 20.09
C TYR A 320 9.67 5.58 20.99
N ALA A 321 8.51 5.02 21.31
CA ALA A 321 8.39 3.78 22.09
C ALA A 321 7.53 2.77 21.34
N TYR A 322 7.80 1.49 21.54
CA TYR A 322 7.16 0.39 20.83
C TYR A 322 6.74 -0.72 21.80
N ASP A 323 5.64 -1.41 21.50
CA ASP A 323 5.25 -2.64 22.21
C ASP A 323 6.06 -3.86 21.74
N ALA A 324 5.79 -5.03 22.33
CA ALA A 324 6.47 -6.29 21.99
C ALA A 324 6.21 -6.80 20.55
N LEU A 325 5.23 -6.24 19.83
CA LEU A 325 5.01 -6.53 18.41
C LEU A 325 5.64 -5.47 17.50
N ASN A 326 6.51 -4.61 18.05
CA ASN A 326 7.14 -3.49 17.37
C ASN A 326 6.15 -2.47 16.80
N ARG A 327 4.97 -2.32 17.41
CA ARG A 327 4.01 -1.27 17.05
C ARG A 327 4.31 -0.01 17.85
N LEU A 328 4.33 1.15 17.19
CA LEU A 328 4.59 2.44 17.82
C LEU A 328 3.51 2.77 18.85
N THR A 329 3.87 2.90 20.13
CA THR A 329 2.98 3.23 21.26
C THR A 329 3.09 4.67 21.74
N SER A 330 4.21 5.35 21.47
CA SER A 330 4.39 6.75 21.86
C SER A 330 5.31 7.51 20.91
N LYS A 331 5.00 8.78 20.70
CA LYS A 331 5.89 9.79 20.13
C LYS A 331 5.99 10.95 21.12
N SER A 332 7.17 11.15 21.69
CA SER A 332 7.42 12.14 22.73
C SER A 332 8.35 13.25 22.23
N TYR A 333 8.06 14.49 22.61
CA TYR A 333 8.87 15.67 22.32
C TYR A 333 9.35 16.27 23.65
N PRO A 334 10.53 15.85 24.17
CA PRO A 334 10.97 16.25 25.52
C PRO A 334 10.99 17.76 25.76
N ALA A 335 11.32 18.55 24.73
CA ALA A 335 11.33 20.02 24.80
C ALA A 335 9.92 20.65 24.70
N THR A 336 8.91 19.91 24.23
CA THR A 336 7.53 20.40 24.09
C THR A 336 6.52 19.27 24.34
N PRO A 337 6.34 18.83 25.61
CA PRO A 337 5.49 17.68 25.93
C PRO A 337 4.03 17.81 25.49
N ALA A 338 3.54 19.03 25.24
CA ALA A 338 2.21 19.27 24.69
C ALA A 338 2.01 18.66 23.28
N LEU A 339 3.08 18.32 22.57
CA LEU A 339 3.03 17.66 21.26
C LEU A 339 3.07 16.13 21.37
N ASN A 340 3.16 15.56 22.58
CA ASN A 340 3.24 14.12 22.77
C ASN A 340 1.98 13.43 22.24
N ILE A 341 2.18 12.27 21.60
CA ILE A 341 1.11 11.43 21.06
C ILE A 341 1.31 10.03 21.60
N LYS A 342 0.25 9.45 22.17
CA LYS A 342 0.16 8.05 22.56
C LYS A 342 -0.73 7.30 21.58
N PHE A 343 -0.31 6.12 21.17
CA PHE A 343 -1.05 5.22 20.31
C PHE A 343 -1.60 4.07 21.17
N LEU A 344 -2.88 3.80 21.04
CA LEU A 344 -3.60 2.77 21.78
C LEU A 344 -3.96 1.64 20.82
N TYR A 345 -3.69 0.40 21.22
CA TYR A 345 -4.03 -0.79 20.44
C TYR A 345 -4.84 -1.75 21.28
N ASP A 346 -5.50 -2.70 20.60
CA ASP A 346 -6.08 -3.90 21.20
C ASP A 346 -7.18 -3.67 22.25
N GLN A 347 -7.75 -2.47 22.32
CA GLN A 347 -8.83 -2.19 23.26
C GLN A 347 -10.12 -2.88 22.82
N THR A 348 -10.68 -3.72 23.69
CA THR A 348 -11.91 -4.50 23.45
C THR A 348 -13.15 -3.97 24.18
N ALA A 349 -13.03 -2.83 24.86
CA ALA A 349 -14.14 -2.20 25.55
C ALA A 349 -15.32 -1.92 24.59
N ASP A 350 -16.53 -1.92 25.15
CA ASP A 350 -17.78 -1.66 24.42
C ASP A 350 -18.01 -2.56 23.18
N GLY A 351 -17.53 -3.80 23.24
CA GLY A 351 -17.69 -4.79 22.18
C GLY A 351 -16.77 -4.58 20.97
N ASN A 352 -15.72 -3.76 21.11
CA ASN A 352 -14.75 -3.55 20.05
C ASN A 352 -13.94 -4.81 19.74
N LEU A 353 -13.86 -5.20 18.47
CA LEU A 353 -12.98 -6.27 18.01
C LEU A 353 -11.62 -5.67 17.61
N GLY A 354 -10.98 -5.04 18.60
CA GLY A 354 -9.82 -4.19 18.41
C GLY A 354 -8.46 -4.88 18.50
N ILE A 355 -8.38 -6.16 18.90
CA ILE A 355 -7.11 -6.89 19.03
C ILE A 355 -6.45 -7.01 17.65
N GLY A 356 -5.18 -6.62 17.56
CA GLY A 356 -4.42 -6.51 16.32
C GLY A 356 -4.55 -5.14 15.63
N HIS A 357 -5.40 -4.23 16.13
CA HIS A 357 -5.68 -2.95 15.50
C HIS A 357 -5.29 -1.74 16.38
N LEU A 358 -5.00 -0.61 15.72
CA LEU A 358 -4.95 0.69 16.39
C LEU A 358 -6.38 1.06 16.81
N THR A 359 -6.61 1.15 18.12
CA THR A 359 -7.92 1.47 18.71
C THR A 359 -8.01 2.90 19.23
N GLY A 360 -6.90 3.64 19.26
CA GLY A 360 -6.97 5.07 19.46
C GLY A 360 -5.65 5.83 19.43
N LEU A 361 -5.78 7.14 19.51
CA LEU A 361 -4.72 8.12 19.62
C LEU A 361 -5.08 9.05 20.79
N GLN A 362 -4.09 9.40 21.59
CA GLN A 362 -4.25 10.37 22.67
C GLN A 362 -3.14 11.40 22.58
N ASP A 363 -3.50 12.67 22.58
CA ASP A 363 -2.58 13.80 22.64
C ASP A 363 -3.09 14.84 23.66
N SER A 364 -2.49 16.04 23.66
CA SER A 364 -2.92 17.12 24.55
C SER A 364 -4.29 17.70 24.21
N ALA A 365 -4.79 17.52 22.99
CA ALA A 365 -6.10 17.99 22.57
C ALA A 365 -7.21 17.02 22.99
N GLY A 366 -6.92 15.72 23.10
CA GLY A 366 -7.82 14.74 23.67
C GLY A 366 -7.58 13.31 23.17
N VAL A 367 -8.67 12.56 22.97
CA VAL A 367 -8.61 11.15 22.58
C VAL A 367 -9.45 10.91 21.33
N LEU A 368 -8.88 10.19 20.36
CA LEU A 368 -9.56 9.68 19.18
C LEU A 368 -9.55 8.16 19.23
N THR A 369 -10.70 7.50 19.32
CA THR A 369 -10.81 6.04 19.36
C THR A 369 -11.48 5.47 18.11
N TYR A 370 -11.21 4.19 17.85
CA TYR A 370 -11.64 3.43 16.70
C TYR A 370 -12.30 2.12 17.16
N THR A 371 -13.43 1.78 16.56
CA THR A 371 -14.15 0.53 16.82
C THR A 371 -14.33 -0.26 15.52
N TYR A 372 -14.08 -1.57 15.58
CA TYR A 372 -14.08 -2.47 14.44
C TYR A 372 -15.15 -3.55 14.55
N ASP A 373 -15.70 -3.98 13.41
CA ASP A 373 -16.60 -5.13 13.30
C ASP A 373 -15.85 -6.45 13.12
N ALA A 374 -16.59 -7.56 13.03
CA ALA A 374 -16.02 -8.90 12.90
C ALA A 374 -15.31 -9.14 11.56
N LYS A 375 -15.53 -8.29 10.56
CA LYS A 375 -14.78 -8.35 9.29
C LYS A 375 -13.51 -7.50 9.39
N GLY A 376 -13.32 -6.74 10.46
CA GLY A 376 -12.21 -5.80 10.65
C GLY A 376 -12.47 -4.44 9.97
N ASN A 377 -13.72 -4.10 9.67
CA ASN A 377 -14.06 -2.77 9.14
C ASN A 377 -14.16 -1.76 10.29
N LEU A 378 -13.65 -0.55 10.09
CA LEU A 378 -13.85 0.55 11.02
C LEU A 378 -15.32 0.98 11.00
N VAL A 379 -16.08 0.72 12.07
CA VAL A 379 -17.52 1.05 12.17
C VAL A 379 -17.80 2.29 12.99
N ARG A 380 -16.87 2.72 13.84
CA ARG A 380 -17.01 3.95 14.63
C ARG A 380 -15.67 4.62 14.85
N GLN A 381 -15.67 5.94 14.70
CA GLN A 381 -14.60 6.81 15.15
C GLN A 381 -15.20 7.78 16.18
N TYR A 382 -14.61 7.83 17.37
CA TYR A 382 -15.10 8.66 18.46
C TYR A 382 -14.00 9.61 18.92
N ARG A 383 -14.27 10.90 18.95
CA ARG A 383 -13.32 11.92 19.37
C ARG A 383 -13.83 12.62 20.63
N SER A 384 -12.97 12.73 21.62
CA SER A 384 -13.10 13.65 22.74
C SER A 384 -12.03 14.75 22.57
N VAL A 385 -12.45 16.01 22.65
CA VAL A 385 -11.55 17.17 22.65
C VAL A 385 -11.78 17.95 23.93
N GLY A 386 -10.72 18.18 24.70
CA GLY A 386 -10.74 19.13 25.81
C GLY A 386 -10.77 20.55 25.27
N VAL A 387 -11.83 21.30 25.55
CA VAL A 387 -11.90 22.74 25.26
C VAL A 387 -12.01 23.53 26.57
N ASN A 388 -11.63 24.83 26.55
CA ASN A 388 -11.65 25.67 27.75
C ASN A 388 -13.04 25.74 28.45
N SER A 389 -14.11 25.35 27.76
CA SER A 389 -15.49 25.32 28.25
C SER A 389 -16.03 23.91 28.58
N GLY A 390 -15.20 22.85 28.60
CA GLY A 390 -15.59 21.47 28.89
C GLY A 390 -15.08 20.46 27.84
N ASP A 391 -15.51 19.20 27.93
CA ASP A 391 -15.19 18.18 26.93
C ASP A 391 -16.20 18.19 25.79
N TYR A 392 -15.72 18.19 24.55
CA TYR A 392 -16.54 18.08 23.35
C TYR A 392 -16.38 16.71 22.70
N TYR A 393 -17.49 16.09 22.33
CA TYR A 393 -17.53 14.73 21.82
C TYR A 393 -18.12 14.67 20.41
N GLU A 394 -17.41 14.03 19.50
CA GLU A 394 -17.86 13.77 18.13
C GLU A 394 -17.83 12.27 17.83
N THR A 395 -18.85 11.79 17.13
CA THR A 395 -18.89 10.41 16.65
C THR A 395 -19.14 10.39 15.15
N LEU A 396 -18.28 9.66 14.44
CA LEU A 396 -18.51 9.23 13.07
C LEU A 396 -18.83 7.73 13.09
N ASN A 397 -19.91 7.34 12.42
CA ASN A 397 -20.28 5.94 12.24
C ASN A 397 -20.13 5.55 10.78
N TYR A 398 -19.71 4.32 10.50
CA TYR A 398 -19.51 3.80 9.16
C TYR A 398 -20.32 2.53 8.97
N GLY A 399 -21.06 2.45 7.87
CA GLY A 399 -21.83 1.27 7.48
C GLY A 399 -21.26 0.66 6.20
N TYR A 400 -21.21 -0.68 6.15
CA TYR A 400 -20.68 -1.45 5.04
C TYR A 400 -21.72 -2.45 4.51
N ASP A 401 -21.64 -2.79 3.23
CA ASP A 401 -22.37 -3.94 2.70
C ASP A 401 -21.68 -5.28 3.03
N ALA A 402 -22.28 -6.40 2.60
CA ALA A 402 -21.73 -7.72 2.84
C ALA A 402 -20.34 -7.94 2.20
N ALA A 403 -20.02 -7.21 1.12
CA ALA A 403 -18.72 -7.27 0.45
C ALA A 403 -17.70 -6.27 1.03
N ARG A 404 -18.01 -5.65 2.18
CA ARG A 404 -17.16 -4.69 2.89
C ARG A 404 -16.97 -3.37 2.14
N ASN A 405 -17.85 -3.03 1.21
CA ASN A 405 -17.85 -1.70 0.60
C ASN A 405 -18.54 -0.71 1.54
N LEU A 406 -17.96 0.48 1.71
CA LEU A 406 -18.58 1.56 2.49
C LEU A 406 -19.87 2.02 1.80
N VAL A 407 -20.99 1.95 2.52
CA VAL A 407 -22.33 2.36 2.05
C VAL A 407 -22.94 3.49 2.89
N GLN A 408 -22.39 3.78 4.07
CA GLN A 408 -22.89 4.87 4.91
C GLN A 408 -21.79 5.54 5.73
N ILE A 409 -21.86 6.87 5.90
CA ILE A 409 -21.14 7.62 6.93
C ILE A 409 -22.16 8.46 7.70
N GLY A 410 -22.32 8.20 8.99
CA GLY A 410 -23.04 9.05 9.92
C GLY A 410 -22.09 10.04 10.58
N TYR A 411 -22.37 11.33 10.46
CA TYR A 411 -21.67 12.44 11.09
C TYR A 411 -22.43 12.91 12.34
N PRO A 412 -21.82 13.77 13.19
CA PRO A 412 -22.53 14.45 14.27
C PRO A 412 -23.79 15.19 13.78
N SER A 413 -24.68 15.52 14.73
CA SER A 413 -25.92 16.27 14.47
C SER A 413 -26.90 15.59 13.51
N ASN A 414 -26.97 14.25 13.52
CA ASN A 414 -27.88 13.44 12.70
C ASN A 414 -27.72 13.64 11.18
N ILE A 415 -26.49 13.93 10.75
CA ILE A 415 -26.13 14.04 9.34
C ILE A 415 -25.70 12.65 8.87
N ASN A 416 -26.26 12.15 7.77
CA ASN A 416 -25.91 10.84 7.20
C ASN A 416 -25.64 10.97 5.71
N LEU A 417 -24.53 10.42 5.25
CA LEU A 417 -24.25 10.18 3.83
C LEU A 417 -24.48 8.70 3.51
N THR A 418 -25.21 8.40 2.44
CA THR A 418 -25.44 7.04 1.94
C THR A 418 -24.97 6.92 0.50
N TYR A 419 -24.28 5.82 0.19
CA TYR A 419 -23.77 5.50 -1.14
C TYR A 419 -24.57 4.34 -1.74
N THR A 420 -25.04 4.52 -2.97
CA THR A 420 -25.57 3.44 -3.81
C THR A 420 -24.47 2.95 -4.73
N ARG A 421 -24.42 1.65 -5.04
CA ARG A 421 -23.37 1.04 -5.87
C ARG A 421 -23.94 0.14 -6.97
N ASN A 422 -23.22 0.01 -8.07
CA ASN A 422 -23.55 -0.91 -9.15
C ASN A 422 -22.95 -2.32 -8.92
N SER A 423 -23.14 -3.21 -9.89
CA SER A 423 -22.63 -4.59 -9.86
C SER A 423 -21.12 -4.73 -10.12
N ALA A 424 -20.38 -3.62 -10.24
CA ALA A 424 -18.91 -3.57 -10.18
C ALA A 424 -18.43 -2.86 -8.91
N ALA A 425 -19.29 -2.75 -7.89
CA ALA A 425 -19.05 -2.05 -6.62
C ALA A 425 -18.70 -0.55 -6.76
N GLN A 426 -18.94 0.07 -7.92
CA GLN A 426 -18.71 1.51 -8.12
C GLN A 426 -19.89 2.33 -7.59
N VAL A 427 -19.63 3.52 -7.05
CA VAL A 427 -20.68 4.39 -6.49
C VAL A 427 -21.52 5.01 -7.60
N THR A 428 -22.83 4.78 -7.59
CA THR A 428 -23.78 5.31 -8.61
C THR A 428 -24.57 6.52 -8.13
N GLY A 429 -24.55 6.80 -6.83
CA GLY A 429 -25.29 7.90 -6.24
C GLY A 429 -24.99 8.10 -4.77
N ILE A 430 -25.17 9.35 -4.33
CA ILE A 430 -24.85 9.84 -3.00
C ILE A 430 -26.06 10.61 -2.48
N LYS A 431 -26.56 10.22 -1.30
CA LYS A 431 -27.66 10.90 -0.61
C LYS A 431 -27.19 11.45 0.73
N LEU A 432 -27.67 12.64 1.05
CA LEU A 432 -27.52 13.31 2.34
C LEU A 432 -28.85 13.26 3.08
N ALA A 433 -28.82 12.86 4.34
CA ALA A 433 -29.94 13.02 5.26
C ALA A 433 -29.51 13.91 6.43
N ILE A 434 -30.36 14.87 6.81
CA ILE A 434 -30.18 15.71 8.01
C ILE A 434 -31.47 15.59 8.82
N GLY A 435 -31.43 14.80 9.89
CA GLY A 435 -32.64 14.35 10.58
C GLY A 435 -33.56 13.61 9.61
N ASN A 436 -34.82 14.04 9.50
CA ASN A 436 -35.81 13.42 8.60
C ASN A 436 -35.80 13.98 7.17
N LYS A 437 -34.98 14.99 6.88
CA LYS A 437 -34.89 15.59 5.54
C LYS A 437 -33.84 14.85 4.73
N THR A 438 -34.16 14.52 3.48
CA THR A 438 -33.22 13.87 2.56
C THR A 438 -33.00 14.74 1.32
N ALA A 439 -31.78 14.72 0.80
CA ALA A 439 -31.38 15.38 -0.43
C ALA A 439 -30.44 14.44 -1.21
N THR A 440 -30.63 14.34 -2.52
CA THR A 440 -29.65 13.68 -3.39
C THR A 440 -28.52 14.67 -3.64
N LEU A 441 -27.26 14.28 -3.41
CA LEU A 441 -26.08 15.11 -3.71
C LEU A 441 -25.55 14.82 -5.11
N ALA A 442 -25.56 13.54 -5.50
CA ALA A 442 -25.20 13.08 -6.83
C ALA A 442 -25.99 11.82 -7.17
N SER A 443 -26.34 11.64 -8.44
CA SER A 443 -27.03 10.47 -8.98
C SER A 443 -26.52 10.17 -10.39
N ASN A 444 -26.88 9.00 -10.93
CA ASN A 444 -26.48 8.56 -12.27
C ASN A 444 -24.97 8.68 -12.51
N ILE A 445 -24.18 8.39 -11.47
CA ILE A 445 -22.72 8.39 -11.60
C ILE A 445 -22.35 7.19 -12.48
N SER A 446 -21.72 7.48 -13.61
CA SER A 446 -21.24 6.48 -14.58
C SER A 446 -19.73 6.55 -14.69
N TYR A 447 -19.12 5.48 -15.19
CA TYR A 447 -17.68 5.31 -15.28
C TYR A 447 -17.30 4.86 -16.68
N GLN A 448 -16.09 5.20 -17.11
CA GLN A 448 -15.43 4.48 -18.19
C GLN A 448 -15.09 3.06 -17.68
N PRO A 449 -15.13 2.03 -18.56
CA PRO A 449 -14.76 0.67 -18.20
C PRO A 449 -13.43 0.58 -17.46
N PHE A 450 -13.41 0.03 -16.23
CA PHE A 450 -12.19 0.02 -15.38
C PHE A 450 -11.46 1.37 -15.27
N GLY A 451 -12.20 2.48 -15.41
CA GLY A 451 -11.64 3.80 -15.66
C GLY A 451 -12.28 4.90 -14.81
N PRO A 452 -12.03 6.16 -15.16
CA PRO A 452 -12.49 7.31 -14.40
C PRO A 452 -14.01 7.52 -14.50
N VAL A 453 -14.56 8.38 -13.62
CA VAL A 453 -15.95 8.84 -13.68
C VAL A 453 -16.23 9.51 -15.03
N ASN A 454 -17.21 9.01 -15.76
CA ASN A 454 -17.63 9.50 -17.07
C ASN A 454 -18.73 10.57 -16.97
N SER A 455 -19.72 10.39 -16.10
CA SER A 455 -20.78 11.39 -15.89
C SER A 455 -21.39 11.31 -14.51
N LEU A 456 -22.09 12.36 -14.09
CA LEU A 456 -23.04 12.34 -12.96
C LEU A 456 -24.04 13.49 -13.05
N THR A 457 -25.19 13.36 -12.38
CA THR A 457 -26.15 14.45 -12.15
C THR A 457 -26.05 14.92 -10.70
N TRP A 458 -25.69 16.19 -10.49
CA TRP A 458 -25.67 16.82 -9.19
C TRP A 458 -27.09 16.97 -8.61
N GLY A 459 -27.18 17.11 -7.29
CA GLY A 459 -28.45 17.28 -6.58
C GLY A 459 -29.32 18.45 -7.03
N ASN A 460 -28.70 19.47 -7.62
CA ASN A 460 -29.37 20.64 -8.20
C ASN A 460 -29.77 20.45 -9.67
N GLY A 461 -29.65 19.23 -10.21
CA GLY A 461 -30.00 18.89 -11.60
C GLY A 461 -28.91 19.19 -12.63
N ILE A 462 -27.78 19.79 -12.25
CA ILE A 462 -26.68 20.06 -13.18
C ILE A 462 -26.01 18.75 -13.57
N LEU A 463 -25.86 18.52 -14.88
CA LEU A 463 -25.11 17.39 -15.41
C LEU A 463 -23.61 17.72 -15.45
N LEU A 464 -22.79 16.81 -14.93
CA LEU A 464 -21.38 16.69 -15.30
C LEU A 464 -21.24 15.56 -16.32
N SER A 465 -20.65 15.86 -17.48
CA SER A 465 -20.25 14.88 -18.50
C SER A 465 -18.78 15.06 -18.83
N ARG A 466 -18.07 13.96 -19.07
CA ARG A 466 -16.65 13.95 -19.40
C ARG A 466 -16.39 13.08 -20.62
N THR A 467 -15.46 13.52 -21.45
CA THR A 467 -14.97 12.76 -22.59
C THR A 467 -13.49 12.50 -22.37
N TYR A 468 -13.09 11.27 -22.65
CA TYR A 468 -11.72 10.80 -22.52
C TYR A 468 -11.21 10.32 -23.87
N ASP A 469 -9.91 10.48 -24.12
CA ASP A 469 -9.25 9.74 -25.20
C ASP A 469 -8.97 8.28 -24.79
N GLN A 470 -8.37 7.51 -25.70
CA GLN A 470 -8.00 6.12 -25.46
C GLN A 470 -6.74 5.94 -24.58
N ASP A 471 -6.17 7.01 -24.07
CA ASP A 471 -5.17 7.00 -23.00
C ASP A 471 -5.82 7.37 -21.64
N TYR A 472 -7.15 7.46 -21.59
CA TYR A 472 -7.92 7.95 -20.44
C TYR A 472 -7.53 9.35 -19.97
N GLN A 473 -7.02 10.19 -20.88
CA GLN A 473 -6.81 11.61 -20.63
C GLN A 473 -8.14 12.35 -20.85
N LEU A 474 -8.49 13.24 -19.92
CA LEU A 474 -9.73 14.02 -19.97
C LEU A 474 -9.62 15.05 -21.10
N THR A 475 -10.31 14.86 -22.22
CA THR A 475 -10.25 15.79 -23.37
C THR A 475 -11.35 16.85 -23.31
N GLN A 476 -12.45 16.57 -22.63
CA GLN A 476 -13.55 17.50 -22.45
C GLN A 476 -14.28 17.26 -21.13
N GLN A 477 -14.72 18.33 -20.50
CA GLN A 477 -15.64 18.31 -19.38
C GLN A 477 -16.76 19.32 -19.62
N GLN A 478 -18.01 18.90 -19.42
CA GLN A 478 -19.17 19.76 -19.44
C GLN A 478 -19.86 19.74 -18.06
N VAL A 479 -20.09 20.92 -17.48
CA VAL A 479 -20.81 21.12 -16.23
C VAL A 479 -21.97 22.08 -16.48
N GLY A 480 -23.17 21.54 -16.71
CA GLY A 480 -24.29 22.31 -17.20
C GLY A 480 -23.95 22.98 -18.54
N ASN A 481 -23.94 24.32 -18.56
CA ASN A 481 -23.61 25.11 -19.75
C ASN A 481 -22.10 25.37 -19.90
N TRP A 482 -21.30 25.07 -18.88
CA TRP A 482 -19.85 25.31 -18.89
C TRP A 482 -19.15 24.14 -19.56
N GLN A 483 -18.43 24.40 -20.64
CA GLN A 483 -17.61 23.40 -21.31
C GLN A 483 -16.13 23.78 -21.20
N THR A 484 -15.29 22.86 -20.75
CA THR A 484 -13.83 22.98 -20.79
C THR A 484 -13.28 21.87 -21.68
N THR A 485 -12.38 22.23 -22.60
CA THR A 485 -11.62 21.27 -23.40
C THR A 485 -10.16 21.32 -23.00
N TYR A 486 -9.50 20.17 -23.05
CA TYR A 486 -8.09 20.02 -22.72
C TYR A 486 -7.38 19.39 -23.90
N ARG A 487 -6.20 19.93 -24.22
CA ARG A 487 -5.29 19.31 -25.17
C ARG A 487 -3.98 19.02 -24.47
N TYR A 488 -3.38 17.91 -24.85
CA TYR A 488 -2.16 17.40 -24.25
C TYR A 488 -1.00 17.50 -25.25
N ASP A 489 0.19 17.80 -24.73
CA ASP A 489 1.42 17.57 -25.49
C ASP A 489 1.77 16.08 -25.50
N ALA A 490 2.80 15.71 -26.26
CA ALA A 490 3.21 14.31 -26.39
C ALA A 490 3.70 13.68 -25.06
N ASP A 491 4.09 14.49 -24.07
CA ASP A 491 4.48 14.02 -22.73
C ASP A 491 3.27 13.94 -21.78
N SER A 492 2.04 14.05 -22.31
CA SER A 492 0.77 14.06 -21.56
C SER A 492 0.63 15.24 -20.58
N ASN A 493 1.33 16.35 -20.80
CA ASN A 493 1.06 17.59 -20.07
C ASN A 493 -0.11 18.33 -20.72
N ILE A 494 -0.96 18.98 -19.92
CA ILE A 494 -1.99 19.89 -20.45
C ILE A 494 -1.26 21.07 -21.13
N ALA A 495 -1.35 21.11 -22.46
CA ALA A 495 -0.76 22.15 -23.29
C ALA A 495 -1.74 23.31 -23.53
N GLU A 496 -3.04 23.02 -23.57
CA GLU A 496 -4.09 24.01 -23.79
C GLU A 496 -5.31 23.69 -22.93
N THR A 497 -5.96 24.74 -22.44
CA THR A 497 -7.30 24.67 -21.82
C THR A 497 -8.16 25.76 -22.41
N ALA A 498 -9.33 25.40 -22.94
CA ALA A 498 -10.30 26.35 -23.47
C ALA A 498 -11.65 26.14 -22.79
N THR A 499 -12.22 27.22 -22.25
CA THR A 499 -13.50 27.20 -21.52
C THR A 499 -14.51 28.11 -22.20
N SER A 500 -15.73 27.62 -22.40
CA SER A 500 -16.84 28.41 -22.95
C SER A 500 -18.13 28.21 -22.15
N LEU A 501 -18.98 29.25 -22.14
CA LEU A 501 -20.30 29.25 -21.49
C LEU A 501 -21.42 28.69 -22.39
N TRP A 502 -21.09 28.49 -23.67
CA TRP A 502 -21.90 27.86 -24.69
C TRP A 502 -20.92 26.98 -25.45
N GLY A 503 -21.15 25.66 -25.52
CA GLY A 503 -20.32 24.76 -26.34
C GLY A 503 -20.15 25.39 -27.71
N CYS A 504 -18.90 25.46 -28.21
CA CYS A 504 -18.57 26.14 -29.47
C CYS A 504 -19.66 25.89 -30.52
N GLY A 505 -20.38 26.95 -30.89
CA GLY A 505 -21.11 26.95 -32.14
C GLY A 505 -20.09 26.66 -33.25
N ALA A 506 -20.40 25.67 -34.08
CA ALA A 506 -19.68 25.45 -35.32
C ALA A 506 -19.58 26.78 -36.09
N VAL A 507 -18.35 27.15 -36.45
CA VAL A 507 -18.07 28.09 -37.54
C VAL A 507 -17.14 27.38 -38.50
#